data_AF-A0AAV0KVC5-F1
#
_entry.id   AF-A0AAV0KVC5-F1
#
_cell.length_a   1.000
_cell.length_b   1.000
_cell.length_c   1.000
_cell.angle_alpha   90.00
_cell.angle_beta   90.00
_cell.angle_gamma   90.00
#
_symmetry.space_group_name_H-M   'P 1'
#
loop_
_entity.id
_entity.type
_entity.pdbx_description
1 polymer ?
#
loop_
_entity_poly.entity_id
_entity_poly.type
_entity_poly.pdbx_seq_one_letter_code
_entity_poly.pdbx_strand_id
1 'polypeptide(L)' 'MVGRYSPKRTDLDSNRTAGFGLVTNIINGGLECGRPNSRIAFFRRYANLLNVDVGSNLDCENQKPF' A
#
# COMPACT_ATOMS: atom_id res chain seq x y z
N MET A 1 9.35 2.72 1.86
CA MET A 1 9.51 1.27 2.14
C MET A 1 10.96 0.90 1.87
N VAL A 2 11.57 0.01 2.65
CA VAL A 2 13.03 -0.28 2.59
C VAL A 2 13.37 -1.61 1.92
N GLY A 3 12.42 -2.26 1.24
CA GLY A 3 12.66 -3.48 0.46
C GLY A 3 12.93 -4.76 1.27
N ARG A 4 12.65 -4.78 2.59
CA ARG A 4 12.91 -5.96 3.45
C ARG A 4 11.72 -6.92 3.61
N TYR A 5 10.51 -6.48 3.27
CA TYR A 5 9.34 -7.33 3.37
C TYR A 5 9.25 -8.25 2.15
N SER A 6 9.23 -9.56 2.39
CA SER A 6 8.95 -10.58 1.39
C SER A 6 7.54 -11.14 1.64
N PRO A 7 6.57 -10.94 0.73
CA PRO A 7 5.22 -11.48 0.88
C PRO A 7 5.26 -13.00 1.05
N LYS A 8 4.49 -13.51 2.02
CA LYS A 8 4.26 -14.96 2.14
C LYS A 8 3.14 -15.37 1.18
N ARG A 9 2.96 -16.68 0.97
CA ARG A 9 1.88 -17.22 0.14
C ARG A 9 0.51 -16.63 0.52
N THR A 10 0.20 -16.60 1.81
CA THR A 10 -1.06 -16.04 2.34
C THR A 10 -1.27 -14.57 2.02
N ASP A 11 -0.18 -13.80 1.89
CA ASP A 11 -0.25 -12.39 1.51
C ASP A 11 -0.54 -12.25 0.02
N LEU A 12 0.15 -13.03 -0.82
CA LEU A 12 -0.10 -13.06 -2.26
C LEU A 12 -1.53 -13.51 -2.58
N ASP A 13 -2.02 -14.56 -1.92
CA ASP A 13 -3.40 -15.04 -2.05
C ASP A 13 -4.43 -13.99 -1.59
N SER A 14 -4.01 -13.00 -0.80
CA SER A 14 -4.80 -11.87 -0.32
C SER A 14 -4.56 -10.58 -1.12
N ASN A 15 -3.88 -10.67 -2.28
CA ASN A 15 -3.41 -9.55 -3.10
C ASN A 15 -2.50 -8.54 -2.39
N ARG A 16 -1.90 -8.93 -1.26
CA ARG A 16 -1.00 -8.08 -0.46
C ARG A 16 0.42 -8.21 -0.99
N THR A 17 0.85 -7.22 -1.75
CA THR A 17 2.22 -7.10 -2.28
C THR A 17 2.95 -5.91 -1.63
N ALA A 18 4.29 -5.88 -1.74
CA ALA A 18 5.06 -4.75 -1.23
C ALA A 18 4.66 -3.45 -1.94
N GLY A 19 4.29 -2.43 -1.17
CA GLY A 19 3.72 -1.19 -1.70
C GLY A 19 3.16 -0.27 -0.63
N PHE A 20 2.92 1.00 -0.97
CA PHE A 20 2.30 1.95 -0.05
C PHE A 20 0.86 1.54 0.32
N GLY A 21 0.20 0.81 -0.57
CA GLY A 21 -1.09 0.17 -0.30
C GLY A 21 -1.03 -0.80 0.87
N LEU A 22 0.02 -1.62 0.94
CA LEU A 22 0.21 -2.54 2.06
C LEU A 22 0.40 -1.80 3.39
N VAL A 23 1.11 -0.68 3.38
CA VAL A 23 1.27 0.17 4.57
C VAL A 23 -0.09 0.73 5.01
N THR A 24 -0.93 1.16 4.08
CA THR A 24 -2.30 1.58 4.37
C THR A 24 -3.13 0.44 4.98
N ASN A 25 -3.01 -0.77 4.43
CA ASN A 25 -3.67 -1.96 4.94
C ASN A 25 -3.23 -2.30 6.37
N ILE A 26 -1.93 -2.23 6.67
CA ILE A 26 -1.39 -2.42 8.03
C ILE A 26 -1.94 -1.38 9.02
N ILE A 27 -2.09 -0.13 8.59
CA ILE A 27 -2.55 0.97 9.47
C ILE A 27 -4.05 0.84 9.79
N ASN A 28 -4.90 0.61 8.79
CA ASN A 28 -6.36 0.61 8.98
C ASN A 28 -7.14 -0.15 7.89
N GLY A 29 -6.60 -1.28 7.43
CA GLY A 29 -7.14 -2.01 6.29
C GLY A 29 -8.60 -2.44 6.44
N GLY A 30 -9.05 -2.74 7.66
CA GLY A 30 -10.44 -3.13 7.93
C GLY A 30 -11.48 -2.07 7.58
N LEU A 31 -11.08 -0.79 7.56
CA LEU A 31 -11.95 0.32 7.18
C LEU A 31 -11.61 0.90 5.81
N GLU A 32 -10.36 0.79 5.37
CA GLU A 32 -9.85 1.56 4.23
C GLU A 32 -9.47 0.74 3.00
N CYS A 33 -9.35 -0.58 3.12
CA CYS A 33 -9.05 -1.48 2.00
C CYS A 33 -10.30 -2.24 1.53
N GLY A 34 -10.27 -2.77 0.31
CA GLY A 34 -11.50 -3.24 -0.35
C GLY A 34 -12.38 -2.10 -0.91
N ARG A 35 -11.86 -0.87 -0.96
CA ARG A 35 -12.54 0.35 -1.42
C ARG A 35 -11.53 1.44 -1.81
N PRO A 36 -11.95 2.48 -2.54
CA PRO A 36 -11.09 3.64 -2.82
C PRO A 36 -10.61 4.34 -1.54
N ASN A 37 -9.34 4.76 -1.50
CA ASN A 37 -8.75 5.47 -0.36
C ASN A 37 -8.04 6.77 -0.77
N SER A 38 -7.92 7.72 0.17
CA SER A 38 -7.41 9.08 -0.09
C SER A 38 -5.94 9.29 0.25
N ARG A 39 -5.27 8.32 0.90
CA ARG A 39 -3.90 8.48 1.42
C ARG A 39 -2.85 8.66 0.32
N ILE A 40 -3.10 8.09 -0.86
CA ILE A 40 -2.19 8.09 -2.01
C ILE A 40 -1.85 9.52 -2.46
N ALA A 41 -2.81 10.45 -2.38
CA ALA A 41 -2.61 11.84 -2.82
C ALA A 41 -1.51 12.55 -2.01
N PHE A 42 -1.53 12.38 -0.68
CA PHE A 42 -0.49 12.94 0.19
C PHE A 42 0.87 12.28 -0.05
N PHE A 43 0.89 10.95 -0.22
CA PHE A 43 2.13 10.24 -0.51
C PHE A 43 2.77 10.72 -1.82
N ARG A 44 1.99 10.86 -2.89
CA ARG A 44 2.46 11.41 -4.18
C ARG A 44 2.97 12.84 -4.05
N ARG A 45 2.25 13.70 -3.32
CA ARG A 45 2.67 15.08 -3.09
C ARG A 45 4.05 15.15 -2.43
N TYR A 46 4.26 14.41 -1.34
CA TYR A 46 5.53 14.46 -0.61
C TYR A 46 6.67 13.77 -1.35
N ALA A 47 6.40 12.65 -2.05
CA ALA A 47 7.41 12.01 -2.90
C ALA A 47 7.88 12.95 -4.03
N ASN A 48 6.95 13.68 -4.65
CA ASN A 48 7.27 14.70 -5.65
C ASN A 48 8.15 15.82 -5.07
N LEU A 49 7.78 16.37 -3.91
CA LEU A 49 8.59 17.41 -3.23
C LEU A 49 10.02 16.94 -2.87
N LEU A 50 10.17 15.65 -2.57
CA LEU A 50 11.46 15.03 -2.26
C LEU A 50 12.21 14.53 -3.50
N ASN A 51 11.63 14.68 -4.69
CA ASN A 51 12.17 14.17 -5.96
C ASN A 51 12.51 12.66 -5.92
N VAL A 52 11.60 11.86 -5.37
CA VAL A 52 11.73 10.40 -5.31
C VAL A 52 10.54 9.70 -5.96
N ASP A 53 10.79 8.50 -6.49
CA ASP A 53 9.74 7.66 -7.05
C ASP A 53 8.83 7.08 -5.95
N VAL A 54 7.54 6.93 -6.27
CA VAL A 54 6.53 6.39 -5.35
C VAL A 54 6.48 4.85 -5.36
N GLY A 55 7.02 4.22 -6.39
CA GLY A 55 6.93 2.79 -6.62
C GLY A 55 5.54 2.33 -7.10
N SER A 56 5.40 1.01 -7.20
CA SER A 56 4.15 0.33 -7.54
C SER A 56 3.28 0.06 -6.30
N ASN A 57 2.07 -0.47 -6.52
CA ASN A 57 1.18 -0.97 -5.46
C ASN A 57 0.82 0.11 -4.42
N LEU A 58 0.36 1.26 -4.90
CA LEU A 58 0.09 2.42 -4.05
C LEU A 58 -1.24 2.34 -3.31
N ASP A 59 -2.22 1.65 -3.89
CA ASP A 59 -3.53 1.45 -3.30
C ASP A 59 -3.66 0.06 -2.64
N CYS A 60 -4.71 -0.09 -1.84
CA CYS A 60 -5.13 -1.36 -1.27
C CYS A 60 -6.58 -1.72 -1.63
N GLU A 61 -7.09 -1.18 -2.74
CA GLU A 61 -8.49 -1.37 -3.12
C GLU A 61 -8.81 -2.85 -3.36
N ASN A 62 -7.86 -3.58 -3.94
CA ASN A 62 -8.01 -5.01 -4.21
C ASN A 62 -7.36 -5.92 -3.16
N GLN A 63 -6.82 -5.35 -2.07
CA GLN A 63 -6.19 -6.13 -1.00
C GLN A 63 -7.24 -6.57 0.03
N LYS A 64 -7.16 -7.83 0.47
CA LYS A 64 -7.91 -8.26 1.65
C LYS A 64 -7.33 -7.55 2.89
N PRO A 65 -8.18 -6.94 3.75
CA PRO A 65 -7.74 -6.40 5.03
C PRO A 65 -6.94 -7.43 5.84
N PHE A 66 -5.91 -6.96 6.54
CA PHE A 66 -5.27 -7.77 7.58
C PHE A 66 -6.21 -8.06 8.75
#